data_AF-A0ABD0P748-F1
#
_entry.id   AF-A0ABD0P748-F1
#
_cell.length_a   1.000
_cell.length_b   1.000
_cell.length_c   1.000
_cell.angle_alpha   90.00
_cell.angle_beta   90.00
_cell.angle_gamma   90.00
#
_symmetry.space_group_name_H-M   'P 1'
#
loop_
_entity.id
_entity.type
_entity.pdbx_description
1 polymer ?
#
loop_
_entity_poly.entity_id
_entity_poly.type
_entity_poly.pdbx_seq_one_letter_code
_entity_poly.pdbx_strand_id
1 'polypeptide(L)'
;MKFESILEETDGFGRYQIALVLLLSIPRITIPCHFLLNNFIAAIPSHHCNISSLSSEGIFGNLSQEERLTVSIPVQDNGTPASCHMFSHPQFHLLSNSSSPSEVAVVQCQNGWEYDNSMFISTLATQVMSSDGVPCSSFSALSPLTVFPVSFLHQFDLVCEKKGLAKASATIFFVGVMAGAVFFGVLSDK
;
A
#
# COMPACT_ATOMS: atom_id res chain seq x y z
N MET A 1 -43.45 25.81 24.94
CA MET A 1 -42.61 26.84 24.29
C MET A 1 -41.55 26.11 23.48
N LYS A 2 -41.21 26.55 22.26
CA LYS A 2 -40.18 25.89 21.43
C LYS A 2 -38.80 26.39 21.84
N PHE A 3 -37.80 25.51 21.83
CA PHE A 3 -36.41 25.83 22.20
C PHE A 3 -35.82 26.93 21.30
N GLU A 4 -36.15 26.91 20.01
CA GLU A 4 -35.85 27.97 19.03
C GLU A 4 -36.25 29.37 19.52
N SER A 5 -37.39 29.50 20.20
CA SER A 5 -37.92 30.77 20.71
C SER A 5 -37.07 31.33 21.86
N ILE A 6 -36.40 30.47 22.62
CA ILE A 6 -35.54 30.87 23.74
C ILE A 6 -34.14 31.24 23.21
N LEU A 7 -33.67 30.55 22.17
CA LEU A 7 -32.41 30.85 21.49
C LEU A 7 -32.45 32.22 20.79
N GLU A 8 -33.56 32.55 20.12
CA GLU A 8 -33.78 33.87 19.51
C GLU A 8 -33.80 35.00 20.56
N GLU A 9 -34.36 34.73 21.74
CA GLU A 9 -34.43 35.69 22.86
C GLU A 9 -33.06 35.94 23.53
N THR A 10 -32.11 35.00 23.40
CA THR A 10 -30.75 35.08 24.02
C THR A 10 -29.61 35.48 23.07
N ASP A 11 -29.89 36.16 21.94
CA ASP A 11 -28.90 36.59 20.91
C ASP A 11 -28.29 35.46 20.05
N GLY A 12 -28.93 34.28 20.01
CA GLY A 12 -28.52 33.17 19.13
C GLY A 12 -27.10 32.64 19.38
N PHE A 13 -26.46 32.07 18.34
CA PHE A 13 -25.08 31.60 18.40
C PHE A 13 -24.10 32.78 18.36
N GLY A 14 -23.51 33.14 19.51
CA GLY A 14 -22.53 34.21 19.59
C GLY A 14 -21.21 33.91 18.86
N ARG A 15 -20.44 34.94 18.50
CA ARG A 15 -19.14 34.81 17.79
C ARG A 15 -18.17 33.84 18.46
N TYR A 16 -18.17 33.80 19.80
CA TYR A 16 -17.36 32.89 20.59
C TYR A 16 -17.86 31.44 20.52
N GLN A 17 -19.17 31.20 20.56
CA GLN A 17 -19.74 29.85 20.36
C GLN A 17 -19.47 29.34 18.95
N ILE A 18 -19.61 30.18 17.92
CA ILE A 18 -19.25 29.84 16.54
C ILE A 18 -17.75 29.52 16.45
N ALA A 19 -16.88 30.36 17.03
CA ALA A 19 -15.44 30.11 17.05
C ALA A 19 -15.09 28.80 17.78
N LEU A 20 -15.79 28.47 18.87
CA LEU A 20 -15.58 27.23 19.62
C LEU A 20 -16.03 26.01 18.80
N VAL A 21 -17.16 26.08 18.11
CA VAL A 21 -17.65 25.03 17.20
C VAL A 21 -16.69 24.82 16.04
N LEU A 22 -16.16 25.90 15.44
CA LEU A 22 -15.15 25.83 14.38
C LEU A 22 -13.83 25.25 14.89
N LEU A 23 -13.41 25.61 16.10
CA LEU A 23 -12.18 25.07 16.69
C LEU A 23 -12.30 23.57 16.99
N LEU A 24 -13.48 23.12 17.43
CA LEU A 24 -13.76 21.71 17.70
C LEU A 24 -13.98 20.88 16.41
N SER A 25 -14.35 21.51 15.30
CA SER A 25 -14.54 20.82 14.02
C SER A 25 -13.23 20.56 13.27
N ILE A 26 -12.19 21.38 13.47
CA ILE A 26 -10.88 21.20 12.83
C ILE A 26 -10.29 19.80 13.10
N PRO A 27 -10.13 19.33 14.37
CA PRO A 27 -9.63 17.99 14.65
C PRO A 27 -10.48 16.87 14.01
N ARG A 28 -11.80 17.08 13.92
CA ARG A 28 -12.73 16.11 13.33
C ARG A 28 -12.51 15.92 11.83
N ILE A 29 -12.09 16.98 11.13
CA ILE A 29 -11.78 16.93 9.69
C ILE A 29 -10.36 16.42 9.45
N THR A 30 -9.40 16.82 10.31
CA THR A 30 -8.00 16.44 10.17
C THR A 30 -7.76 14.93 10.34
N ILE A 31 -8.50 14.25 11.22
CA ILE A 31 -8.35 12.80 11.47
C ILE A 31 -8.64 11.95 10.20
N PRO A 32 -9.78 12.10 9.50
CA PRO A 32 -10.03 11.45 8.21
C PRO A 32 -8.96 11.73 7.16
N CYS A 33 -8.49 12.99 7.08
CA CYS A 33 -7.46 13.38 6.12
C CYS A 33 -6.13 12.66 6.39
N HIS A 34 -5.73 12.52 7.66
CA HIS A 34 -4.55 11.72 8.02
C HIS A 34 -4.71 10.25 7.66
N PHE A 35 -5.89 9.67 7.87
CA PHE A 35 -6.15 8.28 7.51
C PHE A 35 -6.12 8.06 5.99
N LEU A 36 -6.67 9.01 5.23
CA LEU A 36 -6.59 9.01 3.76
C LEU A 36 -5.14 9.10 3.28
N LEU A 37 -4.31 9.94 3.89
CA LEU A 37 -2.90 10.09 3.51
C LEU A 37 -2.15 8.74 3.59
N ASN A 38 -2.46 7.91 4.57
CA ASN A 38 -1.86 6.57 4.67
C ASN A 38 -2.15 5.67 3.45
N ASN A 39 -3.27 5.86 2.74
CA ASN A 39 -3.55 5.09 1.52
C ASN A 39 -2.58 5.44 0.39
N PHE A 40 -2.16 6.71 0.30
CA PHE A 40 -1.21 7.16 -0.71
C PHE A 40 0.22 6.74 -0.36
N ILE A 41 0.60 6.83 0.91
CA ILE A 41 1.95 6.46 1.36
C ILE A 41 2.14 4.91 1.32
N ALA A 42 1.06 4.15 1.52
CA ALA A 42 1.06 2.69 1.40
C ALA A 42 0.75 2.17 -0.02
N ALA A 43 0.69 3.04 -1.04
CA ALA A 43 0.53 2.60 -2.41
C ALA A 43 1.74 1.78 -2.85
N ILE A 44 1.50 0.69 -3.57
CA ILE A 44 2.54 -0.19 -4.09
C ILE A 44 2.64 0.04 -5.59
N PRO A 45 3.75 0.61 -6.10
CA PRO A 45 3.93 0.79 -7.54
C PRO A 45 4.08 -0.56 -8.25
N SER A 46 3.96 -0.54 -9.58
CA SER A 46 4.26 -1.72 -10.41
C SER A 46 5.68 -2.19 -10.15
N HIS A 47 5.83 -3.47 -9.88
CA HIS A 47 7.10 -4.09 -9.55
C HIS A 47 7.19 -5.48 -10.13
N HIS A 48 8.42 -5.97 -10.20
CA HIS A 48 8.76 -7.29 -10.66
C HIS A 48 9.89 -7.86 -9.79
N CYS A 49 10.11 -9.18 -9.83
CA CYS A 49 11.21 -9.78 -9.08
C CYS A 49 12.55 -9.26 -9.61
N ASN A 50 13.48 -8.97 -8.69
CA ASN A 50 14.83 -8.57 -9.07
C ASN A 50 15.61 -9.79 -9.60
N ILE A 51 16.12 -9.68 -10.83
CA ILE A 51 16.88 -10.74 -11.51
C ILE A 51 18.39 -10.45 -11.62
N SER A 52 18.86 -9.45 -10.89
CA SER A 52 20.25 -8.97 -10.96
C SER A 52 21.24 -10.05 -10.52
N SER A 53 20.90 -10.86 -9.51
CA SER A 53 21.71 -12.00 -9.02
C SER A 53 22.05 -12.99 -10.14
N LEU A 54 21.02 -13.41 -10.87
CA LEU A 54 21.12 -14.36 -11.97
C LEU A 54 21.90 -13.79 -13.16
N SER A 55 21.86 -12.47 -13.35
CA SER A 55 22.69 -11.79 -14.35
C SER A 55 24.16 -11.71 -13.94
N SER A 56 24.45 -11.51 -12.65
CA SER A 56 25.82 -11.50 -12.12
C SER A 56 26.48 -12.88 -12.17
N GLU A 57 25.70 -13.96 -12.06
CA GLU A 57 26.18 -15.34 -12.23
C GLU A 57 26.39 -15.74 -13.71
N GLY A 58 26.05 -14.85 -14.66
CA GLY A 58 26.25 -15.07 -16.09
C GLY A 58 25.24 -16.04 -16.72
N ILE A 59 24.18 -16.43 -15.99
CA ILE A 59 23.20 -17.42 -16.44
C ILE A 59 22.47 -16.95 -17.72
N PHE A 60 22.21 -15.64 -17.85
CA PHE A 60 21.51 -15.07 -18.99
C PHE A 60 22.36 -14.89 -20.26
N GLY A 61 23.69 -15.07 -20.19
CA GLY A 61 24.58 -14.86 -21.34
C GLY A 61 24.36 -13.50 -22.04
N ASN A 62 24.18 -13.54 -23.37
CA ASN A 62 23.98 -12.37 -24.23
C ASN A 62 22.50 -11.97 -24.45
N LEU A 63 21.56 -12.46 -23.62
CA LEU A 63 20.16 -12.08 -23.76
C LEU A 63 19.91 -10.61 -23.46
N SER A 64 18.95 -10.01 -24.18
CA SER A 64 18.42 -8.68 -23.90
C SER A 64 17.59 -8.64 -22.61
N GLN A 65 17.34 -7.45 -22.07
CA GLN A 65 16.59 -7.31 -20.81
C GLN A 65 15.15 -7.83 -20.91
N GLU A 66 14.49 -7.65 -22.05
CA GLU A 66 13.12 -8.11 -22.27
C GLU A 66 13.05 -9.65 -22.33
N GLU A 67 14.02 -10.29 -22.98
CA GLU A 67 14.13 -11.74 -23.04
C GLU A 67 14.41 -12.34 -21.66
N ARG A 68 15.26 -11.69 -20.86
CA ARG A 68 15.55 -12.11 -19.49
C ARG A 68 14.29 -12.09 -18.62
N LEU A 69 13.48 -11.04 -18.71
CA LEU A 69 12.20 -10.94 -18.00
C LEU A 69 11.22 -12.03 -18.43
N THR A 70 11.10 -12.26 -19.73
CA THR A 70 10.20 -13.29 -20.30
C THR A 70 10.55 -14.71 -19.82
N VAL A 71 11.85 -14.98 -19.69
CA VAL A 71 12.40 -16.28 -19.30
C VAL A 71 12.33 -16.51 -17.78
N SER A 72 12.29 -15.44 -16.97
CA SER A 72 12.37 -15.53 -15.50
C SER A 72 11.04 -15.26 -14.80
N ILE A 73 10.12 -14.52 -15.41
CA ILE A 73 8.86 -14.08 -14.79
C ILE A 73 7.68 -14.70 -15.53
N PRO A 74 6.80 -15.45 -14.85
CA PRO A 74 5.60 -15.99 -15.45
C PRO A 74 4.63 -14.88 -15.86
N VAL A 75 3.94 -15.09 -16.97
CA VAL A 75 2.84 -14.24 -17.41
C VAL A 75 1.54 -14.73 -16.74
N GLN A 76 0.78 -13.82 -16.16
CA GLN A 76 -0.54 -14.11 -15.59
C GLN A 76 -1.58 -14.29 -16.71
N ASP A 77 -2.75 -14.85 -16.38
CA ASP A 77 -3.84 -15.09 -17.35
C ASP A 77 -4.29 -13.83 -18.11
N ASN A 78 -4.06 -12.65 -17.54
CA ASN A 78 -4.36 -11.35 -18.14
C ASN A 78 -3.28 -10.84 -19.12
N GLY A 79 -2.26 -11.64 -19.42
CA GLY A 79 -1.15 -11.27 -20.31
C GLY A 79 -0.09 -10.35 -19.68
N THR A 80 -0.23 -9.99 -18.40
CA THR A 80 0.72 -9.16 -17.66
C THR A 80 1.74 -10.00 -16.89
N PRO A 81 3.01 -9.58 -16.78
CA PRO A 81 4.01 -10.30 -15.98
C PRO A 81 3.61 -10.37 -14.50
N ALA A 82 3.97 -11.46 -13.83
CA ALA A 82 3.77 -11.64 -12.39
C ALA A 82 4.69 -10.71 -11.58
N SER A 83 4.10 -9.96 -10.64
CA SER A 83 4.88 -9.03 -9.79
C SER A 83 5.57 -9.71 -8.61
N CYS A 84 5.01 -10.83 -8.12
CA CYS A 84 5.38 -11.46 -6.84
C CYS A 84 5.97 -12.87 -6.99
N HIS A 85 5.90 -13.42 -8.20
CA HIS A 85 6.30 -14.78 -8.46
C HIS A 85 7.30 -14.79 -9.61
N MET A 86 8.27 -15.69 -9.52
CA MET A 86 9.24 -15.95 -10.55
C MET A 86 9.41 -17.46 -10.74
N PHE A 87 9.99 -17.84 -11.87
CA PHE A 87 10.42 -19.20 -12.07
C PHE A 87 11.65 -19.49 -11.21
N SER A 88 11.69 -20.67 -10.57
CA SER A 88 12.86 -21.13 -9.83
C SER A 88 14.13 -21.20 -10.70
N HIS A 89 13.97 -21.49 -11.99
CA HIS A 89 15.04 -21.50 -12.97
C HIS A 89 14.58 -20.82 -14.28
N PRO A 90 15.49 -20.11 -14.98
CA PRO A 90 15.17 -19.40 -16.21
C PRO A 90 14.76 -20.36 -17.33
N GLN A 91 13.57 -20.13 -17.88
CA GLN A 91 12.92 -20.94 -18.91
C GLN A 91 13.27 -20.47 -20.33
N PHE A 92 14.49 -20.75 -20.79
CA PHE A 92 14.94 -20.33 -22.13
C PHE A 92 14.08 -20.89 -23.28
N HIS A 93 13.38 -22.00 -23.03
CA HIS A 93 12.46 -22.62 -23.98
C HIS A 93 11.30 -21.69 -24.39
N LEU A 94 10.92 -20.72 -23.55
CA LEU A 94 9.88 -19.73 -23.85
C LEU A 94 10.26 -18.82 -25.03
N LEU A 95 11.56 -18.58 -25.23
CA LEU A 95 12.06 -17.82 -26.39
C LEU A 95 12.02 -18.65 -27.68
N SER A 96 12.14 -19.97 -27.56
CA SER A 96 12.22 -20.89 -28.71
C SER A 96 10.85 -21.39 -29.18
N ASN A 97 9.74 -20.94 -28.55
CA ASN A 97 8.37 -21.37 -28.84
C ASN A 97 8.21 -22.91 -28.87
N SER A 98 9.00 -23.62 -28.05
CA SER A 98 8.94 -25.06 -27.93
C SER A 98 8.03 -25.43 -26.76
N SER A 99 6.90 -26.07 -27.07
CA SER A 99 5.88 -26.49 -26.11
C SER A 99 6.29 -27.79 -25.40
N SER A 100 7.35 -27.73 -24.58
CA SER A 100 7.57 -28.76 -23.56
C SER A 100 7.04 -28.24 -22.22
N PRO A 101 6.01 -28.88 -21.63
CA PRO A 101 5.56 -28.55 -20.30
C PRO A 101 6.59 -29.10 -19.33
N SER A 102 7.67 -28.37 -19.10
CA SER A 102 8.50 -28.60 -17.93
C SER A 102 7.63 -28.26 -16.73
N GLU A 103 7.50 -29.14 -15.74
CA GLU A 103 6.81 -28.81 -14.49
C GLU A 103 7.54 -27.61 -13.84
N VAL A 104 7.03 -26.41 -14.09
CA VAL A 104 7.72 -25.19 -13.71
C VAL A 104 7.40 -24.89 -12.25
N ALA A 105 8.38 -25.07 -11.37
CA ALA A 105 8.26 -24.62 -10.00
C ALA A 105 8.30 -23.08 -9.97
N VAL A 106 7.11 -22.48 -9.91
CA VAL A 106 6.89 -21.06 -9.66
C VAL A 106 7.05 -20.82 -8.16
N VAL A 107 7.94 -19.89 -7.80
CA VAL A 107 8.30 -19.57 -6.42
C VAL A 107 8.13 -18.07 -6.16
N GLN A 108 8.06 -17.67 -4.90
CA GLN A 108 8.13 -16.26 -4.50
C GLN A 108 9.49 -15.66 -4.88
N CYS A 109 9.55 -14.34 -5.11
CA CYS A 109 10.79 -13.65 -5.48
C CYS A 109 11.89 -13.91 -4.44
N GLN A 110 13.04 -14.42 -4.88
CA GLN A 110 14.15 -14.78 -3.96
C GLN A 110 15.07 -13.59 -3.64
N ASN A 111 15.21 -12.66 -4.58
CA ASN A 111 16.16 -11.54 -4.48
C ASN A 111 15.45 -10.18 -4.31
N GLY A 112 14.25 -10.18 -3.72
CA GLY A 112 13.44 -8.98 -3.55
C GLY A 112 12.79 -8.50 -4.84
N TRP A 113 12.39 -7.22 -4.85
CA TRP A 113 11.60 -6.60 -5.92
C TRP A 113 12.30 -5.37 -6.48
N GLU A 114 12.13 -5.18 -7.79
CA GLU A 114 12.48 -3.96 -8.50
C GLU A 114 11.19 -3.19 -8.85
N TYR A 115 11.07 -1.98 -8.32
CA TYR A 115 9.90 -1.11 -8.47
C TYR A 115 10.10 -0.11 -9.61
N ASP A 116 9.06 0.09 -10.41
CA ASP A 116 9.02 1.19 -11.37
C ASP A 116 8.69 2.51 -10.67
N ASN A 117 9.54 3.52 -10.87
CA ASN A 117 9.44 4.84 -10.24
C ASN A 117 8.66 5.86 -11.10
N SER A 118 8.02 5.42 -12.18
CA SER A 118 7.27 6.27 -13.10
C SER A 118 6.09 7.02 -12.44
N MET A 119 5.38 6.37 -11.50
CA MET A 119 4.18 6.92 -10.86
C MET A 119 4.44 7.47 -9.46
N PHE A 120 5.33 6.83 -8.70
CA PHE A 120 5.69 7.23 -7.34
C PHE A 120 7.21 7.12 -7.16
N ILE A 121 7.85 8.20 -6.75
CA ILE A 121 9.30 8.22 -6.46
C ILE A 121 9.59 7.47 -5.16
N SER A 122 8.69 7.57 -4.17
CA SER A 122 8.90 6.98 -2.86
C SER A 122 7.57 6.63 -2.20
N THR A 123 7.49 5.40 -1.70
CA THR A 123 6.35 4.86 -0.94
C THR A 123 6.90 4.08 0.25
N LEU A 124 6.05 3.66 1.18
CA LEU A 124 6.47 2.75 2.26
C LEU A 124 7.05 1.45 1.68
N ALA A 125 6.51 0.99 0.54
CA ALA A 125 6.99 -0.21 -0.11
C ALA A 125 8.41 -0.06 -0.65
N THR A 126 8.71 1.05 -1.33
CA THR A 126 10.06 1.27 -1.90
C THR A 126 11.11 1.61 -0.84
N GLN A 127 10.73 2.19 0.30
CA GLN A 127 11.69 2.58 1.34
C GLN A 127 12.00 1.47 2.35
N VAL A 128 11.07 0.55 2.59
CA VAL A 128 11.18 -0.44 3.68
C VAL A 128 11.40 -1.87 3.17
N MET A 129 11.00 -2.19 1.93
CA MET A 129 10.99 -3.57 1.41
C MET A 129 11.89 -3.80 0.16
N SER A 130 12.67 -2.79 -0.27
CA SER A 130 13.28 -2.74 -1.60
C SER A 130 14.70 -3.33 -1.76
N SER A 131 15.19 -4.26 -0.94
CA SER A 131 16.43 -4.95 -1.37
C SER A 131 16.64 -6.32 -0.80
N ASP A 132 16.34 -6.54 0.46
CA ASP A 132 16.67 -7.81 1.09
C ASP A 132 15.53 -8.08 2.06
N GLY A 133 15.18 -9.34 2.32
CA GLY A 133 14.36 -9.70 3.49
C GLY A 133 15.07 -9.38 4.83
N VAL A 134 15.88 -8.33 4.85
CA VAL A 134 16.69 -7.82 5.94
C VAL A 134 16.16 -6.40 6.20
N PRO A 135 15.79 -6.05 7.44
CA PRO A 135 15.42 -4.68 7.77
C PRO A 135 16.54 -3.75 7.35
N CYS A 136 16.21 -2.57 6.80
CA CYS A 136 17.19 -1.51 6.56
C CYS A 136 18.02 -1.29 7.83
N SER A 137 19.23 -1.85 7.88
CA SER A 137 20.16 -1.73 9.00
C SER A 137 20.73 -0.31 9.15
N SER A 138 20.27 0.63 8.32
CA SER A 138 20.60 2.05 8.41
C SER A 138 19.57 2.88 9.21
N PHE A 139 18.52 2.27 9.76
CA PHE A 139 17.48 2.98 10.53
C PHE A 139 17.58 2.82 12.06
N SER A 140 18.76 2.49 12.59
CA SER A 140 19.03 2.52 14.04
C SER A 140 18.98 3.93 14.66
N ALA A 141 18.59 4.96 13.90
CA ALA A 141 18.61 6.36 14.31
C ALA A 141 17.25 7.09 14.23
N LEU A 142 16.11 6.39 14.08
CA LEU A 142 14.80 7.04 14.07
C LEU A 142 13.88 6.59 15.21
N SER A 143 13.21 7.59 15.78
CA SER A 143 12.44 7.59 17.01
C SER A 143 11.48 6.39 17.15
N PRO A 144 11.15 5.94 18.38
CA PRO A 144 10.31 4.76 18.64
C PRO A 144 8.92 4.77 17.97
N LEU A 145 8.41 5.94 17.55
CA LEU A 145 7.18 6.05 16.75
C LEU A 145 7.27 5.46 15.34
N THR A 146 8.47 5.35 14.75
CA THR A 146 8.68 4.84 13.38
C THR A 146 8.88 3.33 13.32
N VAL A 147 9.19 2.69 14.45
CA VAL A 147 9.41 1.24 14.54
C VAL A 147 8.10 0.47 14.40
N PHE A 148 7.03 0.94 15.04
CA PHE A 148 5.70 0.31 14.99
C PHE A 148 5.14 0.11 13.56
N PRO A 149 5.10 1.13 12.68
CA PRO A 149 4.60 0.94 11.32
C PRO A 149 5.47 -0.01 10.49
N VAL A 150 6.79 -0.03 10.68
CA VAL A 150 7.71 -0.94 9.98
C VAL A 150 7.48 -2.39 10.39
N SER A 151 7.32 -2.67 11.69
CA SER A 151 7.03 -4.03 12.18
C SER A 151 5.68 -4.58 11.69
N PHE A 152 4.67 -3.72 11.51
CA PHE A 152 3.39 -4.13 10.95
C PHE A 152 3.49 -4.51 9.47
N LEU A 153 4.35 -3.83 8.69
CA LEU A 153 4.58 -4.13 7.28
C LEU A 153 5.41 -5.40 7.06
N HIS A 154 6.34 -5.74 7.96
CA HIS A 154 7.16 -6.95 7.81
C HIS A 154 6.42 -8.23 8.24
N GLN A 155 5.50 -8.14 9.20
CA GLN A 155 4.74 -9.31 9.67
C GLN A 155 3.62 -9.72 8.70
N PHE A 156 3.20 -8.80 7.83
CA PHE A 156 2.18 -9.05 6.80
C PHE A 156 2.76 -8.60 5.46
N ASP A 157 3.13 -9.54 4.58
CA ASP A 157 3.52 -9.21 3.19
C ASP A 157 2.33 -8.58 2.44
N LEU A 158 2.21 -7.26 2.60
CA LEU A 158 1.15 -6.45 2.03
C LEU A 158 1.38 -6.20 0.53
N VAL A 159 2.59 -6.46 0.04
CA VAL A 159 2.95 -6.31 -1.38
C VAL A 159 2.25 -7.37 -2.21
N CYS A 160 2.32 -8.62 -1.76
CA CYS A 160 1.88 -9.77 -2.54
C CYS A 160 0.62 -10.44 -1.99
N GLU A 161 0.52 -10.67 -0.69
CA GLU A 161 -0.58 -11.44 -0.11
C GLU A 161 -1.83 -10.56 0.12
N LYS A 162 -1.62 -9.27 0.39
CA LYS A 162 -2.66 -8.41 0.98
C LYS A 162 -2.84 -7.04 0.32
N LYS A 163 -2.67 -6.95 -1.01
CA LYS A 163 -2.95 -5.73 -1.82
C LYS A 163 -4.32 -5.09 -1.53
N GLY A 164 -5.32 -5.89 -1.17
CA GLY A 164 -6.68 -5.42 -0.87
C GLY A 164 -6.89 -4.85 0.53
N LEU A 165 -6.01 -5.15 1.51
CA LEU A 165 -6.27 -4.78 2.91
C LEU A 165 -6.12 -3.28 3.17
N ALA A 166 -5.13 -2.63 2.54
CA ALA A 166 -4.99 -1.18 2.62
C ALA A 166 -6.28 -0.50 2.13
N LYS A 167 -6.79 -0.94 0.97
CA LYS A 167 -8.03 -0.44 0.37
C LYS A 167 -9.27 -0.75 1.22
N ALA A 168 -9.34 -1.93 1.85
CA ALA A 168 -10.43 -2.30 2.74
C ALA A 168 -10.46 -1.45 4.02
N SER A 169 -9.29 -1.10 4.57
CA SER A 169 -9.20 -0.27 5.78
C SER A 169 -9.83 1.11 5.60
N ALA A 170 -9.65 1.73 4.42
CA ALA A 170 -10.28 2.99 4.05
C ALA A 170 -11.81 2.87 4.01
N THR A 171 -12.32 1.82 3.37
CA THR A 171 -13.77 1.58 3.29
C THR A 171 -14.38 1.40 4.68
N ILE A 172 -13.75 0.60 5.54
CA ILE A 172 -14.21 0.38 6.92
C ILE A 172 -14.22 1.69 7.72
N PHE A 173 -13.18 2.51 7.58
CA PHE A 173 -13.11 3.81 8.25
C PHE A 173 -14.27 4.73 7.84
N PHE A 174 -14.53 4.88 6.53
CA PHE A 174 -15.61 5.75 6.05
C PHE A 174 -17.00 5.23 6.43
N VAL A 175 -17.22 3.92 6.38
CA VAL A 175 -18.46 3.31 6.86
C VAL A 175 -18.66 3.57 8.36
N GLY A 176 -17.60 3.45 9.15
CA GLY A 176 -17.63 3.76 10.59
C GLY A 176 -17.98 5.23 10.88
N VAL A 177 -17.39 6.17 10.13
CA VAL A 177 -17.71 7.61 10.26
C VAL A 177 -19.17 7.88 9.91
N MET A 178 -19.68 7.30 8.82
CA MET A 178 -21.08 7.44 8.42
C MET A 178 -22.05 6.88 9.45
N ALA A 179 -21.81 5.66 9.94
CA ALA A 179 -22.66 5.02 10.96
C ALA A 179 -22.62 5.80 12.29
N GLY A 180 -21.43 6.25 12.70
CA GLY A 180 -21.27 7.09 13.89
C GLY A 180 -22.03 8.41 13.78
N ALA A 181 -21.96 9.09 12.63
CA ALA A 181 -22.68 10.34 12.41
C ALA A 181 -24.21 10.16 12.54
N VAL A 182 -24.77 9.07 11.99
CA VAL A 182 -26.20 8.76 12.13
C VAL A 182 -26.56 8.44 13.58
N PHE A 183 -25.79 7.57 14.25
CA PHE A 183 -26.10 7.14 15.62
C PHE A 183 -26.00 8.28 16.63
N PHE A 184 -24.90 9.03 16.63
CA PHE A 184 -24.75 10.19 17.50
C PHE A 184 -25.68 11.34 17.12
N GLY A 185 -26.03 11.48 15.84
CA GLY A 185 -27.03 12.43 15.38
C GLY A 185 -28.42 12.15 15.98
N VAL A 186 -28.87 10.89 15.94
CA VAL A 186 -30.15 10.48 16.54
C VAL A 186 -30.13 10.58 18.07
N LEU A 187 -29.00 10.29 18.72
CA LEU A 187 -28.87 10.47 20.17
C LEU A 187 -28.85 11.94 20.60
N SER A 188 -28.32 12.85 19.78
CA SER A 188 -28.36 14.29 20.08
C SER A 188 -29.74 14.91 19.91
N ASP A 189 -30.62 14.29 19.12
CA ASP A 189 -32.00 14.76 18.90
C ASP A 189 -32.98 14.29 19.98
N LYS A 190 -32.57 13.37 20.87
CA LYS A 190 -33.34 12.93 22.04
C LYS A 190 -32.84 13.58 23.33
#